data_AF-A0A851TNG6-F1
#
_entry.id   AF-A0A851TNG6-F1
#
_cell.length_a   1.000
_cell.length_b   1.000
_cell.length_c   1.000
_cell.angle_alpha   90.00
_cell.angle_beta   90.00
_cell.angle_gamma   90.00
#
_symmetry.space_group_name_H-M   'P 1'
#
loop_
_entity.id
_entity.type
_entity.pdbx_description
1 polymer ?
#
loop_
_entity_poly.entity_id
_entity_poly.type
_entity_poly.pdbx_seq_one_letter_code
_entity_poly.pdbx_strand_id
1 'polypeptide(L)'
;TKENGSSKEMKLSSAEIASWQTLSESSKQFLETMMNSVILSLLCQQRERKEDVQKHLNLLKQRMLRFFKTLKVPPRKLSNLKSLLSLQVAEKQMLETNKESLVQLQEEINEAKRSAERMDETVQQLQYKTQVLRNQLEEDEKKASKVFQQDCSGALHLPELPKHSLEAPTLQKEILKIKNKNGLVKDMSIIQQSAEMKNMLSLIEKTYEKVDFI
;
A
#
# COMPACT_ATOMS: atom_id res chain seq x y z
N THR A 1 -3.61 -33.74 35.46
CA THR A 1 -2.32 -33.78 36.17
C THR A 1 -2.55 -33.20 37.56
N LYS A 2 -2.33 -33.98 38.62
CA LYS A 2 -2.72 -33.66 40.01
C LYS A 2 -1.70 -32.68 40.63
N GLU A 3 -2.13 -31.47 40.97
CA GLU A 3 -1.31 -30.50 41.69
C GLU A 3 -1.50 -30.72 43.21
N ASN A 4 -0.53 -31.38 43.84
CA ASN A 4 -0.47 -31.51 45.29
C ASN A 4 0.25 -30.29 45.87
N GLY A 5 -0.51 -29.30 46.34
CA GLY A 5 -0.01 -28.20 47.16
C GLY A 5 0.44 -28.70 48.53
N SER A 6 1.65 -29.25 48.61
CA SER A 6 2.33 -29.55 49.87
C SER A 6 2.90 -28.25 50.43
N SER A 7 2.19 -27.62 51.37
CA SER A 7 2.78 -26.57 52.21
C SER A 7 3.91 -27.18 53.04
N LYS A 8 5.14 -27.03 52.56
CA LYS A 8 6.35 -27.35 53.32
C LYS A 8 6.48 -26.34 54.46
N GLU A 9 6.05 -26.72 55.66
CA GLU A 9 6.48 -26.03 56.87
C GLU A 9 7.99 -26.25 57.05
N MET A 10 8.75 -25.19 56.80
CA MET A 10 10.18 -25.18 56.99
C MET A 10 10.48 -25.13 58.49
N LYS A 11 10.89 -26.26 59.06
CA LYS A 11 11.38 -26.32 60.45
C LYS A 11 12.68 -25.53 60.53
N LEU A 12 12.59 -24.28 60.97
CA LEU A 12 13.74 -23.42 61.20
C LEU A 12 14.55 -23.97 62.38
N SER A 13 15.85 -24.15 62.16
CA SER A 13 16.76 -24.58 63.22
C SER A 13 17.03 -23.41 64.18
N SER A 14 17.30 -23.72 65.45
CA SER A 14 17.62 -22.70 66.46
C SER A 14 18.84 -21.83 66.09
N ALA A 15 19.74 -22.34 65.24
CA ALA A 15 20.91 -21.61 64.74
C ALA A 15 20.54 -20.56 63.66
N GLU A 16 19.56 -20.86 62.81
CA GLU A 16 19.07 -19.91 61.80
C GLU A 16 18.34 -18.74 62.45
N ILE A 17 17.53 -18.99 63.48
CA ILE A 17 16.83 -17.96 64.25
C ILE A 17 17.82 -17.06 65.03
N ALA A 18 18.94 -17.63 65.48
CA ALA A 18 20.01 -16.87 66.15
C ALA A 18 20.74 -15.89 65.21
N SER A 19 20.76 -16.17 63.89
CA SER A 19 21.37 -15.30 62.88
C SER A 19 20.51 -14.11 62.44
N TRP A 20 19.28 -13.99 62.95
CA TRP A 20 18.34 -12.94 62.56
C TRP A 20 18.75 -11.58 63.12
N GLN A 21 18.80 -10.59 62.24
CA GLN A 21 19.20 -9.22 62.57
C GLN A 21 17.97 -8.36 62.85
N THR A 22 18.13 -7.34 63.67
CA THR A 22 17.09 -6.31 63.81
C THR A 22 16.88 -5.60 62.49
N LEU A 23 15.63 -5.20 62.22
CA LEU A 23 15.27 -4.45 61.02
C LEU A 23 16.18 -3.22 60.83
N SER A 24 16.61 -2.97 59.59
CA SER A 24 17.46 -1.81 59.28
C SER A 24 16.70 -0.49 59.52
N GLU A 25 17.43 0.56 59.88
CA GLU A 25 16.82 1.86 60.18
C GLU A 25 16.11 2.47 58.96
N SER A 26 16.67 2.30 57.77
CA SER A 26 16.05 2.69 56.50
C SER A 26 14.69 2.00 56.27
N SER A 27 14.58 0.72 56.60
CA SER A 27 13.33 -0.03 56.45
C SER A 27 12.29 0.42 57.48
N LYS A 28 12.70 0.75 58.71
CA LYS A 28 11.82 1.32 59.73
C LYS A 28 11.27 2.67 59.31
N GLN A 29 12.13 3.57 58.82
CA GLN A 29 11.71 4.88 58.31
C GLN A 29 10.75 4.76 57.13
N PHE A 30 10.99 3.82 56.21
CA PHE A 30 10.07 3.53 55.12
C PHE A 30 8.69 3.06 55.61
N LEU A 31 8.65 2.07 56.52
CA LEU A 31 7.41 1.58 57.11
C LEU A 31 6.67 2.69 57.87
N GLU A 32 7.40 3.54 58.59
CA GLU A 32 6.82 4.69 59.28
C GLU A 32 6.19 5.68 58.29
N THR A 33 6.88 5.97 57.18
CA THR A 33 6.39 6.87 56.13
C THR A 33 5.13 6.31 55.46
N MET A 34 5.11 5.01 55.17
CA MET A 34 3.93 4.31 54.64
C MET A 34 2.75 4.39 55.61
N MET A 35 2.99 4.16 56.91
CA MET A 35 1.95 4.30 57.93
C MET A 35 1.42 5.74 58.01
N ASN A 36 2.29 6.74 57.95
CA ASN A 36 1.87 8.14 57.91
C ASN A 36 0.99 8.44 56.67
N SER A 37 1.37 7.93 55.50
CA SER A 37 0.61 8.09 54.26
C SER A 37 -0.78 7.46 54.34
N VAL A 38 -0.88 6.24 54.89
CA VAL A 38 -2.17 5.56 55.09
C VAL A 38 -3.04 6.30 56.11
N ILE A 39 -2.46 6.78 57.21
CA ILE A 39 -3.18 7.58 58.21
C ILE A 39 -3.71 8.87 57.58
N LEU A 40 -2.89 9.58 56.80
CA LEU A 40 -3.33 10.79 56.08
C LEU A 40 -4.46 10.48 55.10
N SER A 41 -4.34 9.40 54.33
CA SER A 41 -5.37 8.98 53.37
C SER A 41 -6.70 8.66 54.05
N LEU A 42 -6.68 7.93 55.17
CA LEU A 42 -7.87 7.62 55.96
C LEU A 42 -8.51 8.86 56.59
N LEU A 43 -7.71 9.79 57.11
CA LEU A 43 -8.20 11.05 57.69
C LEU A 43 -8.80 11.99 56.64
N CYS A 44 -8.28 11.97 55.41
CA CYS A 44 -8.86 12.70 54.29
C CYS A 44 -10.23 12.16 53.89
N GLN A 45 -10.44 10.85 53.99
CA GLN A 45 -11.71 10.20 53.62
C GLN A 45 -12.79 10.33 54.70
N GLN A 46 -12.40 10.53 55.96
CA GLN A 46 -13.32 10.66 57.08
C GLN A 46 -13.96 12.05 57.13
N ARG A 47 -15.29 12.14 57.33
CA ARG A 47 -16.02 13.43 57.37
C ARG A 47 -16.22 13.99 58.79
N GLU A 48 -16.38 13.14 59.81
CA GLU A 48 -16.66 13.51 61.21
C GLU A 48 -15.76 12.76 62.19
N ARG A 49 -15.45 13.33 63.37
CA ARG A 49 -14.59 12.75 64.44
C ARG A 49 -13.14 12.46 64.01
N LYS A 50 -12.53 13.36 63.24
CA LYS A 50 -11.16 13.22 62.73
C LYS A 50 -10.13 13.17 63.86
N GLU A 51 -10.32 13.97 64.90
CA GLU A 51 -9.39 14.10 66.02
C GLU A 51 -9.28 12.79 66.81
N ASP A 52 -10.41 12.11 67.06
CA ASP A 52 -10.43 10.85 67.82
C ASP A 52 -9.87 9.68 67.02
N VAL A 53 -10.18 9.63 65.71
CA VAL A 53 -9.59 8.62 64.81
C VAL A 53 -8.10 8.85 64.63
N GLN A 54 -7.65 10.10 64.50
CA GLN A 54 -6.23 10.43 64.43
C GLN A 54 -5.49 10.00 65.72
N LYS A 55 -6.06 10.24 66.90
CA LYS A 55 -5.48 9.77 68.18
C LYS A 55 -5.35 8.24 68.20
N HIS A 56 -6.38 7.52 67.78
CA HIS A 56 -6.36 6.06 67.76
C HIS A 56 -5.35 5.50 66.75
N LEU A 57 -5.31 6.06 65.54
CA LEU A 57 -4.36 5.68 64.50
C LEU A 57 -2.91 5.98 64.90
N ASN A 58 -2.65 7.11 65.56
CA ASN A 58 -1.33 7.42 66.08
C ASN A 58 -0.89 6.47 67.21
N LEU A 59 -1.82 6.05 68.09
CA LEU A 59 -1.52 5.04 69.10
C LEU A 59 -1.16 3.70 68.45
N LEU A 60 -1.91 3.30 67.41
CA LEU A 60 -1.62 2.08 66.64
C LEU A 60 -0.26 2.16 65.95
N LYS A 61 0.06 3.29 65.29
CA LYS A 61 1.37 3.57 64.71
C LYS A 61 2.48 3.36 65.74
N GLN A 62 2.37 3.98 66.92
CA GLN A 62 3.38 3.87 67.98
C GLN A 62 3.57 2.42 68.47
N ARG A 63 2.49 1.64 68.58
CA ARG A 63 2.57 0.21 68.94
C ARG A 63 3.29 -0.60 67.86
N MET A 64 2.98 -0.38 66.59
CA MET A 64 3.65 -1.08 65.49
C MET A 64 5.12 -0.69 65.36
N LEU A 65 5.46 0.59 65.53
CA LEU A 65 6.86 1.04 65.53
C LEU A 65 7.66 0.39 66.67
N ARG A 66 7.05 0.23 67.85
CA ARG A 66 7.68 -0.51 68.96
C ARG A 66 7.93 -1.97 68.60
N PHE A 67 6.97 -2.61 67.94
CA PHE A 67 7.11 -3.99 67.46
C PHE A 67 8.22 -4.12 66.42
N PHE A 68 8.34 -3.18 65.47
CA PHE A 68 9.42 -3.21 64.47
C PHE A 68 10.82 -2.98 65.07
N LYS A 69 10.94 -2.38 66.26
CA LYS A 69 12.22 -2.28 66.98
C LYS A 69 12.69 -3.63 67.54
N THR A 70 11.75 -4.48 67.97
CA THR A 70 12.05 -5.80 68.54
C THR A 70 11.97 -6.92 67.50
N LEU A 71 11.42 -6.64 66.31
CA LEU A 71 11.29 -7.60 65.22
C LEU A 71 12.68 -7.97 64.67
N LYS A 72 13.02 -9.25 64.85
CA LYS A 72 14.18 -9.87 64.21
C LYS A 72 13.76 -10.42 62.86
N VAL A 73 14.55 -10.10 61.83
CA VAL A 73 14.30 -10.54 60.46
C VAL A 73 15.50 -11.34 59.95
N PRO A 74 15.28 -12.36 59.11
CA PRO A 74 16.37 -13.09 58.48
C PRO A 74 17.32 -12.15 57.73
N PRO A 75 18.65 -12.31 57.85
CA PRO A 75 19.61 -11.52 57.12
C PRO A 75 19.43 -11.78 55.62
N ARG A 76 19.02 -10.73 54.88
CA ARG A 76 18.74 -10.85 53.45
C ARG A 76 20.05 -11.19 52.71
N LYS A 77 20.14 -12.39 52.13
CA LYS A 77 21.07 -12.65 51.01
C LYS A 77 20.54 -11.88 49.78
N LEU A 78 20.93 -10.61 49.67
CA LEU A 78 20.48 -9.66 48.63
C LEU A 78 21.21 -9.82 47.29
N SER A 79 21.66 -11.03 46.92
CA SER A 79 22.25 -11.28 45.60
C SER A 79 21.31 -10.89 44.46
N ASN A 80 20.00 -11.07 44.67
CA ASN A 80 18.96 -10.79 43.68
C ASN A 80 18.69 -9.29 43.44
N LEU A 81 19.24 -8.39 44.27
CA LEU A 81 19.13 -6.94 44.01
C LEU A 81 20.16 -6.45 43.00
N LYS A 82 21.31 -7.12 42.88
CA LYS A 82 22.28 -6.79 41.83
C LYS A 82 21.71 -7.05 40.44
N SER A 83 20.95 -8.15 40.29
CA SER A 83 20.24 -8.45 39.05
C SER A 83 19.12 -7.45 38.75
N LEU A 84 18.45 -6.90 39.78
CA LEU A 84 17.45 -5.84 39.59
C LEU A 84 18.12 -4.54 39.12
N LEU A 85 19.24 -4.16 39.74
CA LEU A 85 19.99 -2.97 39.33
C LEU A 85 20.49 -3.08 37.88
N SER A 86 21.03 -4.23 37.47
CA SER A 86 21.43 -4.45 36.07
C SER A 86 20.24 -4.40 35.12
N LEU A 87 19.07 -4.93 35.53
CA LEU A 87 17.84 -4.85 34.74
C LEU A 87 17.39 -3.40 34.57
N GLN A 88 17.43 -2.61 35.64
CA GLN A 88 17.07 -1.19 35.61
C GLN A 88 17.99 -0.38 34.68
N VAL A 89 19.30 -0.66 34.67
CA VAL A 89 20.24 0.01 33.77
C VAL A 89 19.96 -0.37 32.31
N ALA A 90 19.72 -1.65 32.03
CA ALA A 90 19.36 -2.13 30.69
C ALA A 90 18.04 -1.51 30.20
N GLU A 91 17.03 -1.42 31.07
CA GLU A 91 15.74 -0.80 30.77
C GLU A 91 15.89 0.69 30.45
N LYS A 92 16.71 1.41 31.22
CA LYS A 92 17.00 2.83 30.94
C LYS A 92 17.72 3.02 29.60
N GLN A 93 18.69 2.16 29.28
CA GLN A 93 19.39 2.22 28.01
C GLN A 93 18.44 1.94 26.84
N MET A 94 17.60 0.91 26.96
CA MET A 94 16.60 0.58 25.95
C MET A 94 15.59 1.72 25.75
N LEU A 95 15.17 2.37 26.85
CA LEU A 95 14.29 3.53 26.80
C LEU A 95 14.94 4.67 26.01
N GLU A 96 16.23 4.95 26.24
CA GLU A 96 16.93 6.02 25.54
C GLU A 96 17.07 5.73 24.05
N THR A 97 17.49 4.53 23.68
CA THR A 97 17.55 4.12 22.27
C THR A 97 16.19 4.18 21.58
N ASN A 98 15.11 3.83 22.30
CA ASN A 98 13.76 3.89 21.76
C ASN A 98 13.30 5.34 21.52
N LYS A 99 13.66 6.27 22.40
CA LYS A 99 13.40 7.70 22.16
C LYS A 99 14.14 8.19 20.92
N GLU A 100 15.42 7.84 20.76
CA GLU A 100 16.20 8.21 19.58
C GLU A 100 15.58 7.65 18.30
N SER A 101 15.21 6.37 18.29
CA SER A 101 14.49 5.74 17.16
C SER A 101 13.14 6.41 16.89
N LEU A 102 12.42 6.85 17.92
CA LEU A 102 11.16 7.56 17.75
C LEU A 102 11.36 8.91 17.06
N VAL A 103 12.41 9.66 17.42
CA VAL A 103 12.76 10.91 16.74
C VAL A 103 13.11 10.65 15.27
N GLN A 104 13.92 9.62 14.98
CA GLN A 104 14.27 9.24 13.60
C GLN A 104 13.03 8.88 12.77
N LEU A 105 12.12 8.06 13.32
CA LEU A 105 10.87 7.71 12.65
C LEU A 105 10.00 8.94 12.38
N GLN A 106 9.96 9.89 13.32
CA GLN A 106 9.22 11.14 13.13
C GLN A 106 9.82 12.01 12.02
N GLU A 107 11.14 12.03 11.89
CA GLU A 107 11.85 12.71 10.78
C GLU A 107 11.55 12.04 9.44
N GLU A 108 11.60 10.70 9.37
CA GLU A 108 11.26 9.93 8.17
C GLU A 108 9.81 10.18 7.72
N ILE A 109 8.86 10.19 8.65
CA ILE A 109 7.46 10.53 8.36
C ILE A 109 7.35 11.94 7.79
N ASN A 110 8.08 12.90 8.35
CA ASN A 110 8.05 14.28 7.87
C ASN A 110 8.67 14.41 6.47
N GLU A 111 9.74 13.68 6.15
CA GLU A 111 10.30 13.63 4.80
C GLU A 111 9.33 12.97 3.81
N ALA A 112 8.74 11.83 4.18
CA ALA A 112 7.76 11.14 3.36
C ALA A 112 6.55 12.03 3.06
N LYS A 113 6.06 12.78 4.06
CA LYS A 113 4.99 13.76 3.89
C LYS A 113 5.38 14.86 2.90
N ARG A 114 6.56 15.47 3.07
CA ARG A 114 7.06 16.50 2.14
C ARG A 114 7.23 15.97 0.71
N SER A 115 7.67 14.72 0.56
CA SER A 115 7.75 14.06 -0.73
C SER A 115 6.37 13.87 -1.37
N ALA A 116 5.39 13.41 -0.59
CA ALA A 116 4.02 13.24 -1.05
C ALA A 116 3.38 14.57 -1.49
N GLU A 117 3.61 15.65 -0.75
CA GLU A 117 3.15 17.01 -1.12
C GLU A 117 3.74 17.45 -2.48
N ARG A 118 5.05 17.30 -2.68
CA ARG A 118 5.70 17.60 -3.99
C ARG A 118 5.14 16.75 -5.14
N MET A 119 4.86 15.48 -4.87
CA MET A 119 4.23 14.59 -5.85
C MET A 119 2.82 15.05 -6.20
N ASP A 120 2.02 15.48 -5.22
CA ASP A 120 0.66 15.99 -5.44
C ASP A 120 0.69 17.27 -6.30
N GLU A 121 1.60 18.21 -6.00
CA GLU A 121 1.82 19.40 -6.84
C GLU A 121 2.16 19.02 -8.29
N THR A 122 3.03 18.02 -8.47
CA THR A 122 3.41 17.52 -9.80
C THR A 122 2.23 16.89 -10.53
N VAL A 123 1.40 16.11 -9.82
CA VAL A 123 0.18 15.52 -10.37
C VAL A 123 -0.80 16.60 -10.82
N GLN A 124 -1.02 17.64 -10.01
CA GLN A 124 -1.89 18.77 -10.35
C GLN A 124 -1.38 19.52 -11.59
N GLN A 125 -0.07 19.77 -11.69
CA GLN A 125 0.54 20.41 -12.87
C GLN A 125 0.35 19.57 -14.14
N LEU A 126 0.55 18.26 -14.05
CA LEU A 126 0.35 17.35 -15.17
C LEU A 126 -1.12 17.29 -15.58
N GLN A 127 -2.05 17.22 -14.63
CA GLN A 127 -3.49 17.27 -14.92
C GLN A 127 -3.88 18.55 -15.66
N TYR A 128 -3.39 19.70 -15.21
CA TYR A 128 -3.61 20.97 -15.90
C TYR A 128 -3.07 20.93 -17.34
N LYS A 129 -1.84 20.46 -17.53
CA LYS A 129 -1.23 20.34 -18.86
C LYS A 129 -2.01 19.39 -19.78
N THR A 130 -2.47 18.26 -19.26
CA THR A 130 -3.33 17.32 -20.01
C THR A 130 -4.65 17.98 -20.40
N GLN A 131 -5.27 18.77 -19.53
CA GLN A 131 -6.51 19.47 -19.85
C GLN A 131 -6.30 20.52 -20.94
N VAL A 132 -5.22 21.31 -20.88
CA VAL A 132 -4.86 22.28 -21.92
C VAL A 132 -4.64 21.59 -23.27
N LEU A 133 -3.87 20.50 -23.29
CA LEU A 133 -3.61 19.73 -24.51
C LEU A 133 -4.89 19.10 -25.08
N ARG A 134 -5.80 18.62 -24.22
CA ARG A 134 -7.10 18.11 -24.64
C ARG A 134 -7.93 19.19 -25.34
N ASN A 135 -7.99 20.40 -24.77
CA ASN A 135 -8.72 21.51 -25.38
C ASN A 135 -8.10 21.90 -26.74
N GLN A 136 -6.77 21.93 -26.83
CA GLN A 136 -6.07 22.23 -28.08
C GLN A 136 -6.36 21.17 -29.15
N LEU A 137 -6.33 19.89 -28.78
CA LEU A 137 -6.65 18.79 -29.69
C LEU A 137 -8.08 18.89 -30.20
N GLU A 138 -9.05 19.20 -29.33
CA GLU A 138 -10.45 19.40 -29.72
C GLU A 138 -10.61 20.55 -30.73
N GLU A 139 -9.91 21.67 -30.52
CA GLU A 139 -9.92 22.79 -31.46
C GLU A 139 -9.27 22.44 -32.81
N ASP A 140 -8.19 21.67 -32.79
CA ASP A 140 -7.53 21.23 -34.02
C ASP A 140 -8.35 20.17 -34.76
N GLU A 141 -9.09 19.30 -34.06
CA GLU A 141 -10.06 18.38 -34.64
C GLU A 141 -11.26 19.14 -35.26
N LYS A 142 -11.76 20.21 -34.60
CA LYS A 142 -12.77 21.11 -35.19
C LYS A 142 -12.26 21.81 -36.45
N LYS A 143 -10.99 22.22 -36.50
CA LYS A 143 -10.40 22.79 -37.73
C LYS A 143 -10.26 21.74 -38.82
N ALA A 144 -9.74 20.56 -38.48
CA ALA A 144 -9.58 19.47 -39.44
C ALA A 144 -10.92 19.01 -40.02
N SER A 145 -11.94 18.83 -39.17
CA SER A 145 -13.29 18.47 -39.62
C SER A 145 -13.89 19.51 -40.56
N LYS A 146 -13.64 20.81 -40.38
CA LYS A 146 -14.04 21.84 -41.36
C LYS A 146 -13.36 21.68 -42.72
N VAL A 147 -12.07 21.31 -42.74
CA VAL A 147 -11.34 21.00 -43.99
C VAL A 147 -11.93 19.76 -44.66
N PHE A 148 -12.25 18.72 -43.88
CA PHE A 148 -12.83 17.48 -44.42
C PHE A 148 -14.32 17.59 -44.79
N GLN A 149 -15.05 18.54 -44.20
CA GLN A 149 -16.45 18.86 -44.55
C GLN A 149 -16.56 19.75 -45.79
N GLN A 150 -15.45 20.33 -46.27
CA GLN A 150 -15.45 21.07 -47.53
C GLN A 150 -15.57 20.06 -48.68
N ASP A 151 -16.80 19.93 -49.18
CA ASP A 151 -17.29 19.16 -50.32
C ASP A 151 -16.38 18.01 -50.79
N CYS A 152 -16.84 16.78 -50.54
CA CYS A 152 -16.27 15.53 -51.03
C CYS A 152 -16.29 15.38 -52.57
N SER A 153 -16.31 16.47 -53.35
CA SER A 153 -15.92 16.43 -54.75
C SER A 153 -14.39 16.33 -54.81
N GLY A 154 -13.87 15.15 -54.48
CA GLY A 154 -12.51 14.95 -54.02
C GLY A 154 -11.48 15.55 -54.95
N ALA A 155 -10.67 16.49 -54.44
CA ALA A 155 -9.49 17.13 -55.05
C ALA A 155 -9.62 17.73 -56.47
N LEU A 156 -10.62 17.35 -57.25
CA LEU A 156 -10.77 17.56 -58.68
C LEU A 156 -12.16 18.13 -59.03
N HIS A 157 -13.03 18.39 -58.05
CA HIS A 157 -14.38 18.91 -58.26
C HIS A 157 -15.16 18.19 -59.37
N LEU A 158 -15.00 16.86 -59.44
CA LEU A 158 -15.62 16.08 -60.49
C LEU A 158 -17.11 15.83 -60.17
N PRO A 159 -18.01 15.98 -61.16
CA PRO A 159 -19.38 15.55 -61.01
C PRO A 159 -19.43 14.06 -60.71
N GLU A 160 -20.25 13.64 -59.75
CA GLU A 160 -20.47 12.22 -59.48
C GLU A 160 -20.96 11.52 -60.75
N LEU A 161 -20.23 10.46 -61.16
CA LEU A 161 -20.63 9.67 -62.32
C LEU A 161 -21.98 9.00 -62.02
N PRO A 162 -22.96 9.12 -62.92
CA PRO A 162 -24.28 8.60 -62.67
C PRO A 162 -24.26 7.06 -62.63
N LYS A 163 -25.03 6.49 -61.70
CA LYS A 163 -25.02 5.05 -61.34
C LYS A 163 -25.23 4.11 -62.54
N HIS A 164 -25.91 4.54 -63.58
CA HIS A 164 -26.11 3.76 -64.82
C HIS A 164 -24.80 3.47 -65.58
N SER A 165 -23.77 4.29 -65.38
CA SER A 165 -22.45 4.06 -66.00
C SER A 165 -21.71 2.89 -65.36
N LEU A 166 -22.05 2.55 -64.10
CA LEU A 166 -21.53 1.38 -63.38
C LEU A 166 -22.43 0.13 -63.55
N GLU A 167 -23.64 0.32 -64.07
CA GLU A 167 -24.67 -0.70 -64.28
C GLU A 167 -24.74 -1.20 -65.73
N ALA A 168 -23.74 -0.90 -66.56
CA ALA A 168 -23.64 -1.46 -67.89
C ALA A 168 -23.62 -3.01 -67.79
N PRO A 169 -24.50 -3.73 -68.52
CA PRO A 169 -24.48 -5.19 -68.52
C PRO A 169 -23.08 -5.69 -68.91
N THR A 170 -22.46 -6.50 -68.06
CA THR A 170 -21.17 -7.10 -68.35
C THR A 170 -21.26 -7.88 -69.67
N LEU A 171 -20.23 -7.81 -70.50
CA LEU A 171 -20.15 -8.43 -71.82
C LEU A 171 -20.59 -9.92 -71.81
N GLN A 172 -20.31 -10.60 -70.70
CA GLN A 172 -20.74 -11.97 -70.37
C GLN A 172 -22.28 -12.16 -70.39
N LYS A 173 -23.05 -11.21 -69.85
CA LYS A 173 -24.52 -11.25 -69.86
C LYS A 173 -25.09 -11.05 -71.26
N GLU A 174 -24.44 -10.27 -72.11
CA GLU A 174 -24.84 -10.11 -73.51
C GLU A 174 -24.50 -11.35 -74.35
N ILE A 175 -23.33 -11.96 -74.15
CA ILE A 175 -22.94 -13.21 -74.83
C ILE A 175 -23.97 -14.34 -74.57
N LEU A 176 -24.54 -14.39 -73.35
CA LEU A 176 -25.58 -15.37 -73.00
C LEU A 176 -26.92 -15.18 -73.74
N LYS A 177 -27.20 -14.00 -74.30
CA LYS A 177 -28.42 -13.71 -75.07
C LYS A 177 -28.33 -14.11 -76.56
N ILE A 178 -27.13 -14.45 -77.06
CA ILE A 178 -26.92 -14.83 -78.46
C ILE A 178 -27.56 -16.20 -78.74
N LYS A 179 -28.39 -16.29 -79.79
CA LYS A 179 -29.20 -17.48 -80.11
C LYS A 179 -28.39 -18.65 -80.69
N ASN A 180 -27.28 -18.38 -81.38
CA ASN A 180 -26.41 -19.37 -82.01
C ASN A 180 -25.08 -19.56 -81.24
N LYS A 181 -25.16 -20.00 -79.98
CA LYS A 181 -23.99 -20.16 -79.09
C LYS A 181 -22.98 -21.17 -79.65
N ASN A 182 -23.47 -22.28 -80.18
CA ASN A 182 -22.63 -23.39 -80.64
C ASN A 182 -21.88 -23.08 -81.94
N GLY A 183 -22.46 -22.28 -82.84
CA GLY A 183 -21.77 -21.79 -84.04
C GLY A 183 -20.67 -20.81 -83.67
N LEU A 184 -20.98 -19.83 -82.80
CA LEU A 184 -20.02 -18.83 -82.34
C LEU A 184 -18.79 -19.47 -81.66
N VAL A 185 -19.00 -20.49 -80.82
CA VAL A 185 -17.90 -21.20 -80.15
C VAL A 185 -17.03 -21.97 -81.15
N LYS A 186 -17.63 -22.57 -82.18
CA LYS A 186 -16.87 -23.24 -83.25
C LYS A 186 -16.05 -22.24 -84.06
N ASP A 187 -16.65 -21.12 -84.45
CA ASP A 187 -15.98 -20.07 -85.21
C ASP A 187 -14.84 -19.43 -84.39
N MET A 188 -15.07 -19.17 -83.10
CA MET A 188 -14.01 -18.72 -82.17
C MET A 188 -12.88 -19.75 -82.06
N SER A 189 -13.20 -21.04 -81.98
CA SER A 189 -12.18 -22.09 -81.94
C SER A 189 -11.38 -22.13 -83.25
N ILE A 190 -12.01 -21.93 -84.39
CA ILE A 190 -11.33 -21.89 -85.70
C ILE A 190 -10.42 -20.66 -85.77
N ILE A 191 -10.91 -19.48 -85.36
CA ILE A 191 -10.12 -18.24 -85.32
C ILE A 191 -8.95 -18.36 -84.34
N GLN A 192 -9.16 -18.92 -83.15
CA GLN A 192 -8.10 -19.11 -82.15
C GLN A 192 -7.02 -20.09 -82.62
N GLN A 193 -7.39 -21.07 -83.45
CA GLN A 193 -6.45 -22.04 -84.02
C GLN A 193 -5.76 -21.54 -85.29
N SER A 194 -6.19 -20.40 -85.86
CA SER A 194 -5.61 -19.80 -87.06
C SER A 194 -4.15 -19.41 -86.86
N ALA A 195 -3.39 -19.39 -87.96
CA ALA A 195 -1.98 -19.05 -87.93
C ALA A 195 -1.77 -17.57 -87.55
N GLU A 196 -2.66 -16.68 -88.02
CA GLU A 196 -2.62 -15.25 -87.74
C GLU A 196 -2.82 -14.96 -86.25
N MET A 197 -3.79 -15.64 -85.61
CA MET A 197 -4.08 -15.43 -84.19
C MET A 197 -2.94 -15.95 -83.31
N LYS A 198 -2.34 -17.09 -83.66
CA LYS A 198 -1.14 -17.62 -82.98
C LYS A 198 0.06 -16.69 -83.13
N ASN A 199 0.24 -16.09 -84.31
CA ASN A 199 1.29 -15.11 -84.54
C ASN A 199 1.09 -13.84 -83.70
N MET A 200 -0.15 -13.35 -83.58
CA MET A 200 -0.45 -12.21 -82.71
C MET A 200 -0.23 -12.53 -81.23
N LEU A 201 -0.65 -13.71 -80.76
CA LEU A 201 -0.40 -14.15 -79.38
C LEU A 201 1.10 -14.25 -79.08
N SER A 202 1.90 -14.83 -79.97
CA SER A 202 3.36 -14.88 -79.83
C SER A 202 4.00 -13.49 -79.84
N LEU A 203 3.48 -12.55 -80.63
CA LEU A 203 3.95 -11.16 -80.60
C LEU A 203 3.65 -10.50 -79.24
N ILE A 204 2.44 -10.69 -78.71
CA ILE A 204 2.03 -10.15 -77.41
C ILE A 204 2.91 -10.75 -76.31
N GLU A 205 3.10 -12.08 -76.27
CA GLU A 205 3.98 -12.74 -75.31
C GLU A 205 5.41 -12.19 -75.37
N LYS A 206 5.99 -12.04 -76.58
CA LYS A 206 7.32 -11.43 -76.74
C LYS A 206 7.37 -9.97 -76.28
N THR A 207 6.29 -9.22 -76.44
CA THR A 207 6.25 -7.84 -75.92
C THR A 207 6.16 -7.81 -74.40
N TYR A 208 5.40 -8.73 -73.78
CA TYR A 208 5.33 -8.84 -72.33
C TYR A 208 6.64 -9.31 -71.71
N GLU A 209 7.30 -10.32 -72.29
CA GLU A 209 8.63 -10.74 -71.86
C GLU A 209 9.60 -9.54 -71.86
N LYS A 210 9.54 -8.67 -72.88
CA LYS A 210 10.38 -7.47 -72.96
C LYS A 210 10.02 -6.38 -71.94
N VAL A 211 8.78 -6.31 -71.47
CA VAL A 211 8.33 -5.32 -70.49
C VAL A 211 8.71 -5.73 -69.07
N ASP A 212 8.74 -7.04 -68.76
CA ASP A 212 9.18 -7.56 -67.44
C ASP A 212 10.70 -7.49 -67.22
N PHE A 213 11.49 -7.10 -68.23
CA PHE A 213 12.93 -6.82 -68.13
C PHE A 213 13.28 -5.32 -68.00
N ILE A 214 12.29 -4.43 -67.79
CA ILE A 214 12.45 -2.99 -67.51
C ILE A 214 12.05 -2.71 -66.06
#